data_AF-A0A967JXT6-F1
#
_entry.id   AF-A0A967JXT6-F1
#
_cell.length_a   1.000
_cell.length_b   1.000
_cell.length_c   1.000
_cell.angle_alpha   90.00
_cell.angle_beta   90.00
_cell.angle_gamma   90.00
#
_symmetry.space_group_name_H-M   'P 1'
#
loop_
_entity.id
_entity.type
_entity.pdbx_description
1 polymer ?
#
loop_
_entity_poly.entity_id
_entity_poly.type
_entity_poly.pdbx_seq_one_letter_code
_entity_poly.pdbx_strand_id
1 'polypeptide(L)' 'GVATVRPQESLAAAGELPPWLGSEAFHRSHRSALLRKDPEHYRRWFPDVPADLPYVWPESDRSPRV' A
#
# COMPACT_ATOMS: atom_id res chain seq x y z
N GLY A 1 16.87 2.13 -16.05
CA GLY A 1 15.41 2.07 -15.88
C GLY A 1 14.85 0.88 -16.64
N VAL A 2 13.60 0.49 -16.41
CA VAL A 2 12.94 -0.58 -17.17
C VAL A 2 12.54 -0.04 -18.55
N ALA A 3 12.97 -0.68 -19.64
CA ALA A 3 12.71 -0.21 -21.01
C ALA A 3 11.27 -0.52 -21.51
N THR A 4 10.56 -1.43 -20.84
CA THR A 4 9.19 -1.83 -21.20
C THR A 4 8.39 -2.14 -19.94
N VAL A 5 7.25 -1.46 -19.77
CA VAL A 5 6.34 -1.71 -18.63
C VAL A 5 5.57 -3.01 -18.87
N ARG A 6 5.57 -3.89 -17.87
CA ARG A 6 4.78 -5.13 -17.88
C ARG A 6 3.38 -4.88 -17.31
N PRO A 7 2.33 -5.52 -17.85
CA PRO A 7 1.00 -5.43 -17.26
C PRO A 7 0.93 -6.19 -15.93
N GLN A 8 -0.01 -5.82 -15.07
CA GLN A 8 -0.17 -6.39 -13.74
C GLN A 8 -0.39 -7.91 -13.76
N GLU A 9 -1.18 -8.42 -14.72
CA GLU A 9 -1.42 -9.86 -14.89
C GLU A 9 -0.14 -10.66 -15.11
N SER A 10 0.81 -10.11 -15.89
CA SER A 10 2.11 -10.75 -16.13
C SER A 10 3.02 -10.69 -14.91
N LEU A 11 2.90 -9.66 -14.06
CA LEU A 11 3.61 -9.60 -12.78
C LEU A 11 3.00 -10.58 -11.77
N ALA A 12 1.67 -10.71 -11.76
CA ALA A 12 0.95 -11.67 -10.93
C ALA A 12 1.38 -13.10 -11.27
N ALA A 13 1.37 -13.47 -12.56
CA ALA A 13 1.79 -14.79 -13.03
C ALA A 13 3.27 -15.10 -12.69
N ALA A 14 4.10 -14.07 -12.57
CA ALA A 14 5.51 -14.21 -12.21
C ALA A 14 5.78 -14.15 -10.69
N GLY A 15 4.75 -13.94 -9.85
CA GLY A 15 4.92 -13.77 -8.41
C GLY A 15 5.65 -12.48 -8.02
N GLU A 16 5.58 -11.44 -8.86
CA GLU A 16 6.31 -10.17 -8.68
C GLU A 16 5.41 -9.02 -8.23
N LEU A 17 4.19 -9.31 -7.83
CA LEU A 17 3.35 -8.31 -7.17
C LEU A 17 3.86 -8.06 -5.75
N PRO A 18 3.86 -6.80 -5.30
CA PRO A 18 4.33 -6.50 -3.96
C PRO A 18 3.38 -7.12 -2.90
N PRO A 19 3.92 -7.51 -1.73
CA PRO A 19 3.17 -8.26 -0.71
C PRO A 19 2.06 -7.43 -0.04
N TRP A 20 2.08 -6.11 -0.18
CA TRP A 20 1.02 -5.23 0.31
C TRP A 20 -0.19 -5.12 -0.63
N LEU A 21 -0.08 -5.54 -1.90
CA LEU A 21 -1.16 -5.38 -2.86
C LEU A 21 -2.37 -6.23 -2.46
N GLY A 22 -3.50 -5.57 -2.20
CA GLY A 22 -4.73 -6.22 -1.73
C GLY A 22 -4.84 -6.39 -0.21
N SER A 23 -3.80 -6.04 0.57
CA SER A 23 -3.87 -6.09 2.03
C SER A 23 -4.73 -4.97 2.60
N GLU A 24 -5.89 -5.32 3.16
CA GLU A 24 -6.80 -4.32 3.76
C GLU A 24 -6.16 -3.61 4.96
N ALA A 25 -5.47 -4.35 5.83
CA ALA A 25 -4.79 -3.76 6.99
C ALA A 25 -3.78 -2.68 6.58
N PHE A 26 -2.98 -2.97 5.55
CA PHE A 26 -2.06 -2.00 4.97
C PHE A 26 -2.80 -0.78 4.39
N HIS A 27 -3.83 -1.00 3.55
CA HIS A 27 -4.56 0.11 2.95
C HIS A 27 -5.24 1.00 4.00
N ARG A 28 -5.85 0.41 5.03
CA ARG A 28 -6.51 1.15 6.12
C ARG A 28 -5.52 1.95 6.95
N SER A 29 -4.36 1.38 7.29
CA SER A 29 -3.33 2.12 8.06
C SER A 29 -2.79 3.32 7.29
N HIS A 30 -2.67 3.22 5.97
CA HIS A 30 -2.21 4.32 5.12
C HIS A 30 -3.27 5.41 4.97
N ARG A 31 -4.55 5.04 4.85
CA ARG A 31 -5.66 5.99 4.86
C ARG A 31 -5.73 6.75 6.20
N SER A 32 -5.58 6.03 7.32
CA SER A 32 -5.44 6.65 8.65
C SER A 32 -4.26 7.62 8.71
N ALA A 33 -3.10 7.25 8.16
CA ALA A 33 -1.94 8.13 8.10
C ALA A 33 -2.18 9.40 7.26
N LEU A 34 -2.93 9.31 6.15
CA LEU A 34 -3.35 10.50 5.38
C LEU A 34 -4.29 11.39 6.20
N LEU A 35 -5.27 10.80 6.89
CA LEU A 35 -6.18 11.54 7.77
C LEU A 35 -5.44 12.23 8.93
N ARG A 36 -4.35 11.66 9.46
CA ARG A 36 -3.50 12.35 10.45
C ARG A 36 -2.79 13.57 9.89
N LYS A 37 -2.42 13.52 8.61
CA LYS A 37 -1.68 14.60 7.95
C LYS A 37 -2.58 15.77 7.58
N ASP A 38 -3.74 15.48 7.01
CA ASP A 38 -4.72 16.50 6.59
C ASP A 38 -6.15 15.95 6.70
N PRO A 39 -6.77 16.05 7.88
CA PRO A 39 -8.12 15.52 8.10
C PRO A 39 -9.19 16.20 7.25
N GLU A 40 -9.04 17.49 6.95
CA GLU A 40 -10.03 18.26 6.18
C GLU A 40 -10.05 17.84 4.71
N HIS A 41 -8.86 17.61 4.13
CA HIS A 41 -8.74 17.13 2.77
C HIS A 41 -9.21 15.68 2.64
N TYR A 42 -8.71 14.77 3.49
CA TYR A 42 -8.85 13.33 3.24
C TYR A 42 -10.17 12.71 3.69
N ARG A 43 -10.90 13.32 4.64
CA ARG A 43 -12.13 12.75 5.20
C ARG A 43 -13.23 12.48 4.17
N ARG A 44 -13.26 13.24 3.07
CA ARG A 44 -14.23 13.01 1.98
C ARG A 44 -14.07 11.66 1.26
N TRP A 45 -12.86 11.09 1.26
CA TRP A 45 -12.59 9.77 0.64
C TRP A 45 -12.58 8.64 1.66
N PHE A 46 -12.27 8.92 2.92
CA PHE A 46 -12.13 7.92 3.97
C PHE A 46 -13.00 8.25 5.20
N PRO A 47 -14.32 8.42 5.04
CA PRO A 47 -15.19 8.85 6.13
C PRO A 47 -15.22 7.83 7.29
N ASP A 48 -15.07 6.55 6.98
CA ASP A 48 -15.20 5.44 7.95
C ASP A 48 -13.85 4.94 8.50
N VAL A 49 -12.74 5.61 8.18
CA VAL A 49 -11.41 5.21 8.65
C VAL A 49 -11.02 6.06 9.87
N PRO A 50 -10.73 5.46 11.04
CA PRO A 50 -10.17 6.18 12.17
C PRO A 50 -8.80 6.78 11.83
N ALA A 51 -8.52 7.98 12.34
CA ALA A 51 -7.27 8.69 12.09
C ALA A 51 -6.14 8.29 13.07
N ASP A 52 -6.28 7.21 13.82
CA ASP A 52 -5.33 6.78 14.86
C ASP A 52 -4.91 5.31 14.73
N LEU A 53 -5.28 4.65 13.62
CA LEU A 53 -4.87 3.27 13.38
C LEU A 53 -3.33 3.11 13.36
N PRO A 54 -2.80 2.01 13.93
CA PRO A 54 -1.37 1.68 13.85
C PRO A 54 -0.87 1.62 12.40
N TYR A 55 0.35 2.09 12.17
CA TYR A 55 0.97 2.06 10.84
C TYR A 55 1.45 0.65 10.50
N VAL A 56 1.02 0.12 9.36
CA VAL A 56 1.38 -1.21 8.87
C VAL A 56 2.20 -1.07 7.60
N TRP A 57 3.37 -1.69 7.56
CA TRP A 57 4.19 -1.84 6.37
C TRP A 57 4.77 -3.27 6.38
N PRO A 58 4.39 -4.14 5.42
CA PRO A 58 4.89 -5.51 5.42
C PRO A 58 6.38 -5.55 5.07
N GLU A 59 7.02 -6.63 5.50
CA GLU A 59 8.39 -6.92 5.11
C GLU A 59 8.50 -7.15 3.61
N SER A 60 9.70 -6.91 3.07
CA SER A 60 10.03 -7.24 1.69
C SER A 60 10.02 -8.76 1.52
N ASP A 61 9.33 -9.24 0.49
CA ASP A 61 9.37 -10.63 0.03
C ASP A 61 10.67 -10.97 -0.72
N ARG A 62 11.48 -9.95 -1.02
CA ARG A 62 12.80 -10.10 -1.63
C ARG A 62 13.87 -10.18 -0.57
N SER A 63 14.80 -11.12 -0.75
CA SER A 63 16.04 -11.16 0.02
C SER A 63 16.85 -9.88 -0.21
N PRO A 64 17.47 -9.32 0.85
CA PRO A 64 18.46 -8.26 0.70
C PRO A 64 19.55 -8.70 -0.29
N ARG A 65 19.98 -7.79 -1.16
CA ARG A 65 21.17 -8.03 -1.98
C ARG A 65 22.39 -7.85 -1.08
N VAL A 66 23.26 -8.86 -1.03
CA VAL A 66 24.59 -8.77 -0.41
C VAL A 66 25.57 -8.02 -1.31
#